data_AF-A0A1L9NTK6-F1
#
_entry.id   AF-A0A1L9NTK6-F1
#
_cell.length_a   1.000
_cell.length_b   1.000
_cell.length_c   1.000
_cell.angle_alpha   90.00
_cell.angle_beta   90.00
_cell.angle_gamma   90.00
#
_symmetry.space_group_name_H-M   'P 1'
#
loop_
_entity.id
_entity.type
_entity.pdbx_description
1 polymer ?
#
loop_
_entity_poly.entity_id
_entity_poly.type
_entity_poly.pdbx_seq_one_letter_code
_entity_poly.pdbx_strand_id
1 'polypeptide(L)'
;MTTYKIIRFSAVLGVSGLLAACNSTTPSVATPTAPTPATSPTMTVATSGMTTTPAPSNNFLDAFNASQAKLTTTTPLTGNADYTGQVEVHTTQSTTDADNVVYGDVAMSVDFDGAATPIVASATNFEGRIGGVNTKVGGTLSSVGSAGVNQVLALPAGAVTATSIAVQLDGTLSDPTGTLTGDARMAISGSTKDNGNSIVGANSLIISESNGTRKINTGGRFYVDQ
;
A
#
# COMPACT_ATOMS: atom_id res chain seq x y z
N MET A 1 2.05 -7.90 52.80
CA MET A 1 1.33 -8.81 51.89
C MET A 1 0.32 -7.95 51.12
N THR A 2 0.75 -7.04 50.26
CA THR A 2 1.26 -7.15 48.87
C THR A 2 0.14 -7.36 47.85
N THR A 3 -0.28 -6.22 47.30
CA THR A 3 -1.22 -6.00 46.18
C THR A 3 -0.61 -6.42 44.84
N TYR A 4 -1.35 -7.16 44.01
CA TYR A 4 -0.94 -7.50 42.64
C TYR A 4 -1.48 -6.47 41.64
N LYS A 5 -0.56 -5.95 40.81
CA LYS A 5 -0.81 -4.98 39.75
C LYS A 5 -0.65 -5.69 38.41
N ILE A 6 -1.70 -5.75 37.59
CA ILE A 6 -1.67 -6.33 36.25
C ILE A 6 -1.04 -5.33 35.28
N ILE A 7 0.05 -5.71 34.62
CA ILE A 7 0.68 -4.98 33.53
C ILE A 7 0.30 -5.66 32.21
N ARG A 8 -0.30 -4.90 31.29
CA ARG A 8 -0.59 -5.35 29.92
C ARG A 8 0.65 -5.18 29.05
N PHE A 9 1.09 -6.25 28.40
CA PHE A 9 2.17 -6.23 27.40
C PHE A 9 1.58 -5.99 26.01
N SER A 10 1.94 -4.88 25.38
CA SER A 10 1.78 -4.64 23.94
C SER A 10 3.06 -5.11 23.24
N ALA A 11 2.96 -6.13 22.39
CA ALA A 11 4.09 -6.58 21.56
C ALA A 11 3.95 -5.97 20.16
N VAL A 12 4.74 -4.93 19.90
CA VAL A 12 5.08 -4.47 18.55
C VAL A 12 6.29 -5.30 18.12
N LEU A 13 6.08 -6.25 17.20
CA LEU A 13 7.16 -6.99 16.56
C LEU A 13 7.49 -6.33 15.23
N GLY A 14 8.50 -5.46 15.26
CA GLY A 14 9.24 -5.06 14.06
C GLY A 14 10.19 -6.17 13.65
N VAL A 15 10.11 -6.58 12.39
CA VAL A 15 11.14 -7.43 11.76
C VAL A 15 11.63 -6.68 10.53
N SER A 16 12.64 -5.83 10.76
CA SER A 16 13.53 -5.34 9.71
C SER A 16 14.85 -6.07 9.86
N GLY A 17 15.24 -6.89 8.89
CA GLY A 17 16.61 -7.37 8.80
C GLY A 17 16.82 -8.72 8.12
N LEU A 18 17.76 -8.70 7.16
CA LEU A 18 18.52 -9.82 6.59
C LEU A 18 17.80 -10.80 5.67
N LEU A 19 18.02 -10.64 4.36
CA LEU A 19 18.55 -11.75 3.58
C LEU A 19 19.70 -11.28 2.68
N ALA A 20 20.90 -11.68 3.09
CA ALA A 20 22.12 -11.67 2.30
C ALA A 20 22.15 -12.88 1.34
N ALA A 21 22.94 -12.75 0.28
CA ALA A 21 23.02 -13.58 -0.91
C ALA A 21 23.59 -15.01 -0.73
N CYS A 22 23.57 -15.72 -1.87
CA CYS A 22 24.11 -17.05 -2.22
C CYS A 22 23.10 -18.20 -2.04
N ASN A 23 22.78 -19.02 -3.05
CA ASN A 23 23.71 -19.70 -3.93
C ASN A 23 23.12 -20.11 -5.31
N SER A 24 24.03 -20.41 -6.24
CA SER A 24 23.79 -20.72 -7.65
C SER A 24 23.13 -22.07 -7.92
N THR A 25 22.21 -22.10 -8.88
CA THR A 25 22.04 -23.22 -9.84
C THR A 25 21.40 -22.64 -11.10
N THR A 26 22.08 -22.75 -12.24
CA THR A 26 21.56 -22.38 -13.56
C THR A 26 20.55 -23.43 -14.05
N PRO A 27 19.34 -23.04 -14.46
CA PRO A 27 18.54 -23.86 -15.37
C PRO A 27 18.53 -23.27 -16.78
N SER A 28 18.44 -24.21 -17.73
CA SER A 28 18.43 -24.07 -19.18
C SER A 28 17.64 -22.88 -19.75
N VAL A 29 18.25 -22.21 -20.73
CA VAL A 29 17.62 -21.20 -21.59
C VAL A 29 16.47 -21.84 -22.38
N ALA A 30 15.25 -21.42 -22.08
CA ALA A 30 14.12 -21.55 -23.00
C ALA A 30 13.90 -20.19 -23.68
N THR A 31 13.78 -20.21 -25.00
CA THR A 31 13.55 -19.03 -25.84
C THR A 31 12.31 -18.27 -25.35
N PRO A 32 12.40 -16.97 -25.00
CA PRO A 32 11.24 -16.23 -24.53
C PRO A 32 10.29 -15.97 -25.71
N THR A 33 9.10 -16.55 -25.65
CA THR A 33 7.93 -16.02 -26.36
C THR A 33 7.64 -14.65 -25.78
N ALA A 34 7.54 -13.63 -26.63
CA ALA A 34 7.27 -12.25 -26.18
C ALA A 34 6.03 -12.21 -25.28
N PRO A 35 6.10 -11.61 -24.06
CA PRO A 35 4.91 -11.43 -23.25
C PRO A 35 3.98 -10.45 -23.95
N THR A 36 2.72 -10.86 -24.13
CA THR A 36 1.62 -9.99 -24.52
C THR A 36 1.59 -8.80 -23.55
N PRO A 37 1.53 -7.54 -24.01
CA PRO A 37 1.41 -6.40 -23.11
C PRO A 37 0.18 -6.59 -22.22
N ALA A 38 0.40 -6.66 -20.90
CA ALA A 38 -0.70 -6.61 -19.94
C ALA A 38 -1.38 -5.25 -20.10
N THR A 39 -2.60 -5.26 -20.62
CA THR A 39 -3.44 -4.06 -20.65
C THR A 39 -3.74 -3.68 -19.22
N SER A 40 -3.22 -2.51 -18.80
CA SER A 40 -3.62 -1.86 -17.55
C SER A 40 -5.15 -1.84 -17.51
N PRO A 41 -5.81 -2.36 -16.45
CA PRO A 41 -7.26 -2.37 -16.43
C PRO A 41 -7.77 -0.93 -16.40
N THR A 42 -8.59 -0.57 -17.39
CA THR A 42 -9.32 0.70 -17.38
C THR A 42 -10.47 0.55 -16.37
N MET A 43 -10.21 0.86 -15.11
CA MET A 43 -11.25 0.84 -14.07
C MET A 43 -11.63 2.26 -13.68
N THR A 44 -12.92 2.57 -13.79
CA THR A 44 -13.52 3.83 -13.38
C THR A 44 -13.61 3.87 -11.85
N VAL A 45 -12.62 4.47 -11.20
CA VAL A 45 -12.68 4.77 -9.78
C VAL A 45 -13.62 5.96 -9.56
N ALA A 46 -14.48 5.89 -8.55
CA ALA A 46 -15.35 7.01 -8.17
C ALA A 46 -14.49 8.22 -7.79
N THR A 47 -14.55 9.28 -8.58
CA THR A 47 -13.90 10.56 -8.27
C THR A 47 -14.38 11.04 -6.90
N SER A 48 -13.51 11.07 -5.89
CA SER A 48 -13.75 11.91 -4.72
C SER A 48 -13.88 13.35 -5.22
N GLY A 49 -15.11 13.86 -5.23
CA GLY A 49 -15.41 15.21 -5.65
C GLY A 49 -15.26 16.17 -4.48
N MET A 50 -14.06 16.68 -4.24
CA MET A 50 -13.90 17.83 -3.35
C MET A 50 -14.34 19.11 -4.09
N THR A 51 -15.63 19.45 -4.03
CA THR A 51 -16.07 20.84 -4.27
C THR A 51 -15.65 21.71 -3.08
N THR A 52 -15.59 23.04 -3.24
CA THR A 52 -15.09 24.06 -2.29
C THR A 52 -15.91 24.21 -0.98
N THR A 53 -16.51 23.12 -0.52
CA THR A 53 -17.29 22.93 0.71
C THR A 53 -16.35 22.31 1.76
N PRO A 54 -16.55 22.51 3.09
CA PRO A 54 -15.70 21.91 4.12
C PRO A 54 -15.47 20.43 3.83
N ALA A 55 -14.22 19.97 4.00
CA ALA A 55 -13.71 18.68 3.53
C ALA A 55 -14.79 17.58 3.60
N PRO A 56 -15.14 16.93 2.48
CA PRO A 56 -16.04 15.78 2.55
C PRO A 56 -15.40 14.81 3.53
N SER A 57 -16.18 14.35 4.50
CA SER A 57 -15.76 13.27 5.40
C SER A 57 -15.26 12.13 4.54
N ASN A 58 -13.95 11.96 4.42
CA ASN A 58 -13.44 10.79 3.75
C ASN A 58 -13.80 9.60 4.63
N ASN A 59 -14.63 8.69 4.11
CA ASN A 59 -15.08 7.49 4.81
C ASN A 59 -13.97 6.44 4.96
N PHE A 60 -12.72 6.79 4.61
CA PHE A 60 -11.54 5.96 4.77
C PHE A 60 -11.47 5.27 6.13
N LEU A 61 -11.64 5.99 7.24
CA LEU A 61 -11.47 5.41 8.57
C LEU A 61 -12.49 4.30 8.83
N ASP A 62 -13.75 4.51 8.43
CA ASP A 62 -14.82 3.54 8.62
C ASP A 62 -14.59 2.31 7.74
N ALA A 63 -14.23 2.52 6.46
CA ALA A 63 -13.93 1.43 5.54
C ALA A 63 -12.68 0.64 5.95
N PHE A 64 -11.61 1.33 6.35
CA PHE A 64 -10.40 0.72 6.90
C PHE A 64 -10.73 -0.10 8.15
N ASN A 65 -11.50 0.44 9.10
CA ASN A 65 -11.89 -0.27 10.31
C ASN A 65 -12.76 -1.49 10.00
N ALA A 66 -13.68 -1.38 9.04
CA ALA A 66 -14.50 -2.50 8.58
C ALA A 66 -13.64 -3.62 7.98
N SER A 67 -12.70 -3.28 7.10
CA SER A 67 -11.79 -4.25 6.48
C SER A 67 -10.80 -4.82 7.50
N GLN A 68 -10.33 -4.01 8.45
CA GLN A 68 -9.44 -4.45 9.53
C GLN A 68 -10.12 -5.44 10.49
N ALA A 69 -11.43 -5.29 10.71
CA ALA A 69 -12.24 -6.16 11.56
C ALA A 69 -12.53 -7.54 10.92
N LYS A 70 -12.29 -7.70 9.61
CA LYS A 70 -12.44 -8.99 8.92
C LYS A 70 -11.47 -10.04 9.47
N LEU A 71 -11.91 -11.30 9.43
CA LEU A 71 -11.11 -12.44 9.84
C LEU A 71 -9.86 -12.56 8.98
N THR A 72 -8.73 -12.92 9.59
CA THR A 72 -7.50 -13.18 8.85
C THR A 72 -7.67 -14.39 7.95
N THR A 73 -7.20 -14.31 6.70
CA THR A 73 -7.11 -15.47 5.82
C THR A 73 -6.06 -16.43 6.36
N THR A 74 -6.45 -17.69 6.57
CA THR A 74 -5.62 -18.72 7.22
C THR A 74 -5.15 -19.83 6.28
N THR A 75 -5.52 -19.73 5.00
CA THR A 75 -5.15 -20.66 3.94
C THR A 75 -4.32 -19.96 2.87
N PRO A 76 -3.43 -20.70 2.16
CA PRO A 76 -2.83 -20.19 0.94
C PRO A 76 -3.93 -19.77 -0.05
N LEU A 77 -3.71 -18.65 -0.75
CA LEU A 77 -4.57 -18.20 -1.83
C LEU A 77 -3.98 -18.66 -3.17
N THR A 78 -4.84 -18.80 -4.18
CA THR A 78 -4.50 -19.19 -5.56
C THR A 78 -5.36 -18.40 -6.53
N GLY A 79 -4.94 -18.30 -7.79
CA GLY A 79 -5.63 -17.56 -8.84
C GLY A 79 -5.38 -16.05 -8.77
N ASN A 80 -6.24 -15.29 -9.47
CA ASN A 80 -6.15 -13.84 -9.57
C ASN A 80 -7.33 -13.16 -8.87
N ALA A 81 -7.08 -11.98 -8.30
CA ALA A 81 -8.12 -11.11 -7.79
C ALA A 81 -7.80 -9.65 -8.07
N ASP A 82 -8.85 -8.88 -8.37
CA ASP A 82 -8.81 -7.44 -8.53
C ASP A 82 -9.42 -6.78 -7.29
N TYR A 83 -8.80 -5.69 -6.86
CA TYR A 83 -9.17 -4.96 -5.66
C TYR A 83 -9.20 -3.46 -5.91
N THR A 84 -10.09 -2.79 -5.20
CA THR A 84 -10.15 -1.33 -5.11
C THR A 84 -10.23 -0.87 -3.66
N GLY A 85 -9.77 0.34 -3.38
CA GLY A 85 -9.77 0.86 -2.02
C GLY A 85 -8.98 2.15 -1.95
N GLN A 86 -8.34 2.40 -0.82
CA GLN A 86 -7.69 3.67 -0.57
C GLN A 86 -6.43 3.53 0.28
N VAL A 87 -5.56 4.52 0.13
CA VAL A 87 -4.43 4.82 1.02
C VAL A 87 -4.71 6.10 1.78
N GLU A 88 -4.29 6.13 3.03
CA GLU A 88 -4.15 7.32 3.84
C GLU A 88 -2.66 7.65 3.96
N VAL A 89 -2.29 8.90 3.74
CA VAL A 89 -0.92 9.39 3.82
C VAL A 89 -0.90 10.64 4.69
N HIS A 90 -0.20 10.57 5.81
CA HIS A 90 0.06 11.77 6.61
C HIS A 90 1.13 12.61 5.94
N THR A 91 1.05 13.93 5.97
CA THR A 91 2.11 14.82 5.42
C THR A 91 3.07 15.33 6.48
N THR A 92 2.92 14.86 7.71
CA THR A 92 3.83 15.09 8.84
C THR A 92 4.04 13.78 9.60
N GLN A 93 4.88 13.80 10.64
CA GLN A 93 5.05 12.64 11.53
C GLN A 93 3.82 12.38 12.43
N SER A 94 2.88 13.33 12.52
CA SER A 94 1.68 13.15 13.33
C SER A 94 0.67 12.29 12.59
N THR A 95 0.31 11.15 13.19
CA THR A 95 -0.70 10.23 12.64
C THR A 95 -2.14 10.59 13.05
N THR A 96 -2.32 11.68 13.80
CA THR A 96 -3.64 12.12 14.29
C THR A 96 -3.97 13.55 13.88
N ASP A 97 -3.10 14.20 13.12
CA ASP A 97 -3.31 15.57 12.66
C ASP A 97 -4.18 15.58 11.40
N ALA A 98 -5.44 15.97 11.56
CA ALA A 98 -6.42 16.06 10.48
C ALA A 98 -6.11 17.19 9.48
N ASP A 99 -5.20 18.11 9.79
CA ASP A 99 -4.77 19.18 8.90
C ASP A 99 -3.62 18.75 7.96
N ASN A 100 -3.07 17.55 8.17
CA ASN A 100 -1.91 17.01 7.47
C ASN A 100 -2.12 15.55 7.07
N VAL A 101 -3.21 15.30 6.36
CA VAL A 101 -3.58 13.97 5.86
C VAL A 101 -4.20 14.09 4.47
N VAL A 102 -3.71 13.27 3.55
CA VAL A 102 -4.29 13.09 2.21
C VAL A 102 -4.64 11.64 2.00
N TYR A 103 -5.60 11.39 1.12
CA TYR A 103 -6.05 10.06 0.79
C TYR A 103 -6.03 9.88 -0.72
N GLY A 104 -5.58 8.72 -1.18
CA GLY A 104 -5.55 8.38 -2.59
C GLY A 104 -6.32 7.10 -2.83
N ASP A 105 -6.88 6.96 -4.02
CA ASP A 105 -7.53 5.74 -4.44
C ASP A 105 -6.47 4.72 -4.87
N VAL A 106 -6.70 3.45 -4.54
CA VAL A 106 -5.87 2.33 -4.98
C VAL A 106 -6.68 1.38 -5.84
N ALA A 107 -6.09 0.98 -6.96
CA ALA A 107 -6.51 -0.17 -7.74
C ALA A 107 -5.36 -1.18 -7.77
N MET A 108 -5.66 -2.46 -7.59
CA MET A 108 -4.65 -3.52 -7.46
C MET A 108 -5.16 -4.82 -8.06
N SER A 109 -4.39 -5.42 -8.95
CA SER A 109 -4.57 -6.80 -9.41
C SER A 109 -3.46 -7.66 -8.81
N VAL A 110 -3.83 -8.80 -8.22
CA VAL A 110 -2.90 -9.72 -7.55
C VAL A 110 -3.02 -11.11 -8.15
N ASP A 111 -1.88 -11.68 -8.51
CA ASP A 111 -1.68 -13.08 -8.89
C ASP A 111 -1.10 -13.85 -7.70
N PHE A 112 -1.89 -14.75 -7.13
CA PHE A 112 -1.48 -15.59 -6.00
C PHE A 112 -0.76 -16.88 -6.40
N ASP A 113 -0.64 -17.18 -7.70
CA ASP A 113 -0.04 -18.42 -8.23
C ASP A 113 1.49 -18.34 -8.41
N GLY A 114 2.12 -17.29 -7.88
CA GLY A 114 3.58 -17.20 -7.77
C GLY A 114 4.30 -16.65 -9.00
N ALA A 115 3.66 -15.75 -9.76
CA ALA A 115 4.31 -15.00 -10.83
C ALA A 115 5.52 -14.19 -10.33
N ALA A 116 6.48 -13.91 -11.22
CA ALA A 116 7.68 -13.13 -10.90
C ALA A 116 7.39 -11.67 -10.54
N THR A 117 6.29 -11.12 -11.05
CA THR A 117 5.75 -9.79 -10.74
C THR A 117 4.24 -9.92 -10.48
N PRO A 118 3.86 -10.43 -9.31
CA PRO A 118 2.50 -10.88 -9.05
C PRO A 118 1.49 -9.75 -8.87
N ILE A 119 1.93 -8.50 -8.71
CA ILE A 119 1.06 -7.37 -8.40
C ILE A 119 1.18 -6.28 -9.46
N VAL A 120 0.04 -5.87 -10.02
CA VAL A 120 -0.10 -4.64 -10.81
C VAL A 120 -0.97 -3.69 -10.04
N ALA A 121 -0.46 -2.52 -9.68
CA ALA A 121 -1.19 -1.59 -8.82
C ALA A 121 -0.93 -0.14 -9.19
N SER A 122 -1.89 0.72 -8.87
CA SER A 122 -1.78 2.16 -9.00
C SER A 122 -2.38 2.89 -7.81
N ALA A 123 -1.83 4.05 -7.48
CA ALA A 123 -2.41 4.99 -6.54
C ALA A 123 -2.60 6.37 -7.19
N THR A 124 -3.82 6.92 -7.12
CA THR A 124 -4.23 8.13 -7.84
C THR A 124 -5.18 9.00 -7.01
N ASN A 125 -5.61 10.13 -7.57
CA ASN A 125 -6.66 10.99 -7.00
C ASN A 125 -6.40 11.39 -5.55
N PHE A 126 -5.14 11.71 -5.24
CA PHE A 126 -4.74 12.09 -3.90
C PHE A 126 -5.37 13.45 -3.50
N GLU A 127 -6.18 13.45 -2.45
CA GLU A 127 -6.86 14.63 -1.97
C GLU A 127 -6.96 14.63 -0.43
N GLY A 128 -6.88 15.81 0.19
CA GLY A 128 -7.05 15.96 1.63
C GLY A 128 -6.63 17.33 2.12
N ARG A 129 -5.98 17.40 3.27
CA ARG A 129 -5.46 18.66 3.84
C ARG A 129 -3.96 18.59 4.05
N ILE A 130 -3.27 19.67 3.67
CA ILE A 130 -1.84 19.87 3.91
C ILE A 130 -1.69 21.25 4.55
N GLY A 131 -1.13 21.30 5.76
CA GLY A 131 -1.05 22.55 6.53
C GLY A 131 -2.42 23.22 6.75
N GLY A 132 -3.49 22.41 6.86
CA GLY A 132 -4.86 22.88 7.03
C GLY A 132 -5.54 23.35 5.75
N VAL A 133 -4.86 23.32 4.59
CA VAL A 133 -5.40 23.74 3.30
C VAL A 133 -5.91 22.52 2.52
N ASN A 134 -7.16 22.57 2.04
CA ASN A 134 -7.69 21.55 1.13
C ASN A 134 -6.81 21.49 -0.13
N THR A 135 -6.20 20.33 -0.35
CA THR A 135 -5.16 20.16 -1.36
C THR A 135 -5.47 18.94 -2.21
N LYS A 136 -5.46 19.17 -3.53
CA LYS A 136 -5.44 18.11 -4.53
C LYS A 136 -4.00 17.92 -4.99
N VAL A 137 -3.55 16.67 -4.97
CA VAL A 137 -2.21 16.26 -5.40
C VAL A 137 -2.37 15.56 -6.75
N GLY A 138 -1.83 16.18 -7.79
CA GLY A 138 -1.78 15.61 -9.13
C GLY A 138 -0.70 14.54 -9.24
N GLY A 139 -0.90 13.61 -10.18
CA GLY A 139 0.03 12.54 -10.47
C GLY A 139 -0.58 11.15 -10.31
N THR A 140 0.21 10.14 -10.63
CA THR A 140 -0.15 8.72 -10.51
C THR A 140 1.08 7.96 -10.10
N LEU A 141 0.94 7.09 -9.11
CA LEU A 141 1.97 6.12 -8.75
C LEU A 141 1.57 4.79 -9.35
N SER A 142 2.54 4.05 -9.90
CA SER A 142 2.29 2.76 -10.54
C SER A 142 3.35 1.73 -10.17
N SER A 143 2.95 0.47 -10.09
CA SER A 143 3.84 -0.64 -9.77
C SER A 143 5.01 -0.70 -10.74
N VAL A 144 6.23 -0.81 -10.21
CA VAL A 144 7.47 -0.80 -10.99
C VAL A 144 7.90 -2.18 -11.51
N GLY A 145 7.03 -3.19 -11.38
CA GLY A 145 7.34 -4.57 -11.76
C GLY A 145 8.53 -5.13 -10.99
N SER A 146 9.48 -5.74 -11.69
CA SER A 146 10.66 -6.39 -11.12
C SER A 146 11.78 -5.42 -10.69
N ALA A 147 11.66 -4.12 -11.00
CA ALA A 147 12.64 -3.11 -10.63
C ALA A 147 12.55 -2.69 -9.15
N GLY A 148 11.51 -3.12 -8.44
CA GLY A 148 11.28 -2.81 -7.03
C GLY A 148 10.63 -3.98 -6.29
N VAL A 149 10.07 -3.69 -5.12
CA VAL A 149 9.32 -4.70 -4.35
C VAL A 149 8.03 -5.03 -5.09
N ASN A 150 7.80 -6.31 -5.38
CA ASN A 150 6.57 -6.81 -5.97
C ASN A 150 6.42 -8.29 -5.60
N GLN A 151 5.72 -8.57 -4.50
CA GLN A 151 5.72 -9.89 -3.88
C GLN A 151 4.37 -10.24 -3.26
N VAL A 152 3.98 -11.50 -3.45
CA VAL A 152 2.97 -12.21 -2.68
C VAL A 152 3.71 -13.29 -1.89
N LEU A 153 3.46 -13.35 -0.59
CA LEU A 153 4.16 -14.29 0.29
C LEU A 153 3.15 -15.01 1.18
N ALA A 154 3.10 -16.34 1.06
CA ALA A 154 2.32 -17.22 1.93
C ALA A 154 3.28 -17.92 2.90
N LEU A 155 3.23 -17.54 4.19
CA LEU A 155 4.09 -18.11 5.24
C LEU A 155 3.28 -18.86 6.29
N PRO A 156 3.83 -19.95 6.85
CA PRO A 156 3.28 -20.56 8.06
C PRO A 156 3.27 -19.56 9.23
N ALA A 157 2.13 -19.46 9.92
CA ALA A 157 1.91 -18.66 11.11
C ALA A 157 1.25 -19.54 12.18
N GLY A 158 2.05 -20.32 12.90
CA GLY A 158 1.54 -21.35 13.80
C GLY A 158 0.90 -22.51 13.02
N ALA A 159 -0.37 -22.81 13.29
CA ALA A 159 -1.11 -23.89 12.63
C ALA A 159 -1.80 -23.47 11.32
N VAL A 160 -1.65 -22.21 10.90
CA VAL A 160 -2.30 -21.64 9.70
C VAL A 160 -1.25 -21.08 8.74
N THR A 161 -1.67 -20.73 7.53
CA THR A 161 -0.84 -19.96 6.58
C THR A 161 -1.37 -18.54 6.47
N ALA A 162 -0.50 -17.55 6.62
CA ALA A 162 -0.83 -16.15 6.38
C ALA A 162 -0.31 -15.73 5.00
N THR A 163 -1.18 -15.14 4.19
CA THR A 163 -0.82 -14.57 2.89
C THR A 163 -0.73 -13.05 3.02
N SER A 164 0.45 -12.51 2.69
CA SER A 164 0.77 -11.08 2.71
C SER A 164 1.24 -10.62 1.34
N ILE A 165 1.13 -9.31 1.11
CA ILE A 165 1.58 -8.66 -0.11
C ILE A 165 2.54 -7.51 0.21
N ALA A 166 3.42 -7.22 -0.73
CA ALA A 166 4.22 -6.01 -0.74
C ALA A 166 4.43 -5.53 -2.17
N VAL A 167 4.17 -4.24 -2.43
CA VAL A 167 4.36 -3.64 -3.75
C VAL A 167 4.89 -2.23 -3.63
N GLN A 168 5.86 -1.90 -4.49
CA GLN A 168 6.38 -0.55 -4.67
C GLN A 168 5.71 0.11 -5.87
N LEU A 169 5.25 1.34 -5.67
CA LEU A 169 4.68 2.22 -6.69
C LEU A 169 5.60 3.44 -6.83
N ASP A 170 6.06 3.74 -8.04
CA ASP A 170 6.83 4.96 -8.31
C ASP A 170 6.02 5.87 -9.26
N GLY A 171 6.31 7.16 -9.22
CA GLY A 171 5.71 8.16 -10.10
C GLY A 171 6.16 9.57 -9.72
N THR A 172 5.47 10.58 -10.23
CA THR A 172 5.69 11.98 -9.86
C THR A 172 4.42 12.55 -9.30
N LEU A 173 4.52 13.25 -8.17
CA LEU A 173 3.41 13.95 -7.55
C LEU A 173 3.63 15.47 -7.61
N SER A 174 2.55 16.22 -7.64
CA SER A 174 2.58 17.69 -7.64
C SER A 174 1.39 18.25 -6.88
N ASP A 175 1.63 19.19 -5.99
CA ASP A 175 0.60 19.83 -5.18
C ASP A 175 0.87 21.34 -5.03
N PRO A 176 -0.16 22.18 -4.88
CA PRO A 176 0.00 23.64 -4.73
C PRO A 176 0.85 24.09 -3.54
N THR A 177 0.96 23.30 -2.47
CA THR A 177 1.77 23.64 -1.29
C THR A 177 3.25 23.27 -1.47
N GLY A 178 3.55 22.46 -2.48
CA GLY A 178 4.87 21.89 -2.72
C GLY A 178 5.22 20.70 -1.83
N THR A 179 4.46 20.40 -0.76
CA THR A 179 4.84 19.40 0.26
C THR A 179 5.04 17.99 -0.32
N LEU A 180 4.14 17.55 -1.17
CA LEU A 180 4.17 16.24 -1.84
C LEU A 180 4.68 16.35 -3.29
N THR A 181 5.25 17.49 -3.68
CA THR A 181 5.74 17.72 -5.04
C THR A 181 7.14 17.15 -5.21
N GLY A 182 7.30 16.25 -6.20
CA GLY A 182 8.58 15.64 -6.56
C GLY A 182 8.46 14.20 -7.09
N ASP A 183 9.61 13.53 -7.19
CA ASP A 183 9.67 12.10 -7.49
C ASP A 183 9.17 11.33 -6.26
N ALA A 184 8.19 10.48 -6.47
CA ALA A 184 7.44 9.81 -5.41
C ALA A 184 7.64 8.31 -5.48
N ARG A 185 7.93 7.71 -4.32
CA ARG A 185 8.01 6.27 -4.11
C ARG A 185 7.11 5.89 -2.95
N MET A 186 6.10 5.10 -3.24
CA MET A 186 5.23 4.50 -2.23
C MET A 186 5.53 3.01 -2.11
N ALA A 187 5.64 2.49 -0.89
CA ALA A 187 5.61 1.05 -0.64
C ALA A 187 4.35 0.71 0.15
N ILE A 188 3.54 -0.20 -0.38
CA ILE A 188 2.33 -0.73 0.27
C ILE A 188 2.64 -2.15 0.72
N SER A 189 2.25 -2.48 1.95
CA SER A 189 2.32 -3.84 2.47
C SER A 189 1.11 -4.16 3.34
N GLY A 190 0.64 -5.39 3.29
CA GLY A 190 -0.56 -5.79 4.04
C GLY A 190 -0.76 -7.30 4.08
N SER A 191 -1.78 -7.69 4.81
CA SER A 191 -2.18 -9.09 4.95
C SER A 191 -3.61 -9.28 4.46
N THR A 192 -3.82 -10.43 3.84
CA THR A 192 -5.14 -10.82 3.31
C THR A 192 -6.10 -11.17 4.46
N LYS A 193 -7.35 -10.80 4.24
CA LYS A 193 -8.49 -10.96 5.14
C LYS A 193 -9.65 -11.56 4.35
N ASP A 194 -10.61 -12.14 5.08
CA ASP A 194 -11.88 -12.63 4.54
C ASP A 194 -11.71 -13.55 3.33
N ASN A 195 -10.90 -14.61 3.50
CA ASN A 195 -10.56 -15.57 2.45
C ASN A 195 -9.96 -14.94 1.18
N GLY A 196 -9.28 -13.80 1.33
CA GLY A 196 -8.68 -13.08 0.21
C GLY A 196 -9.57 -11.99 -0.38
N ASN A 197 -10.78 -11.76 0.14
CA ASN A 197 -11.66 -10.69 -0.36
C ASN A 197 -11.23 -9.28 0.08
N SER A 198 -10.24 -9.20 0.97
CA SER A 198 -9.77 -7.93 1.50
C SER A 198 -8.27 -7.98 1.81
N ILE A 199 -7.59 -6.85 1.69
CA ILE A 199 -6.20 -6.67 2.08
C ILE A 199 -6.10 -5.40 2.90
N VAL A 200 -5.52 -5.49 4.09
CA VAL A 200 -5.35 -4.35 5.00
C VAL A 200 -3.91 -4.27 5.47
N GLY A 201 -3.39 -3.05 5.58
CA GLY A 201 -2.05 -2.83 6.07
C GLY A 201 -1.64 -1.37 6.09
N ALA A 202 -0.39 -1.13 5.73
CA ALA A 202 0.26 0.17 5.82
C ALA A 202 0.92 0.55 4.51
N ASN A 203 1.13 1.85 4.34
CA ASN A 203 1.97 2.39 3.30
C ASN A 203 3.08 3.26 3.90
N SER A 204 4.14 3.43 3.12
CA SER A 204 5.13 4.49 3.29
C SER A 204 5.24 5.27 1.99
N LEU A 205 5.44 6.58 2.07
CA LEU A 205 5.65 7.47 0.95
C LEU A 205 6.91 8.29 1.16
N ILE A 206 7.78 8.25 0.16
CA ILE A 206 8.98 9.07 0.07
C ILE A 206 8.82 10.01 -1.10
N ILE A 207 9.02 11.31 -0.88
CA ILE A 207 9.17 12.31 -1.94
C ILE A 207 10.61 12.77 -1.97
N SER A 208 11.18 12.82 -3.16
CA SER A 208 12.52 13.36 -3.41
C SER A 208 12.41 14.59 -4.30
N GLU A 209 13.29 15.55 -4.09
CA GLU A 209 13.51 16.62 -5.05
C GLU A 209 14.16 16.08 -6.32
N SER A 210 14.13 16.84 -7.41
CA SER A 210 14.75 16.47 -8.70
C SER A 210 16.26 16.27 -8.62
N ASN A 211 16.91 16.77 -7.56
CA ASN A 211 18.32 16.54 -7.26
C ASN A 211 18.59 15.25 -6.46
N GLY A 212 17.55 14.45 -6.17
CA GLY A 212 17.62 13.21 -5.39
C GLY A 212 17.57 13.39 -3.87
N THR A 213 17.48 14.62 -3.37
CA THR A 213 17.39 14.89 -1.92
C THR A 213 16.02 14.47 -1.41
N ARG A 214 15.99 13.67 -0.33
CA ARG A 214 14.74 13.26 0.31
C ARG A 214 14.07 14.46 0.98
N LYS A 215 12.87 14.81 0.51
CA LYS A 215 12.05 15.92 1.00
C LYS A 215 11.16 15.50 2.16
N ILE A 216 10.42 14.41 1.99
CA ILE A 216 9.54 13.86 3.02
C ILE A 216 9.70 12.34 3.07
N ASN A 217 9.57 11.80 4.28
CA ASN A 217 9.34 10.39 4.51
C ASN A 217 8.18 10.28 5.50
N THR A 218 7.12 9.66 5.04
CA THR A 218 5.88 9.56 5.78
C THR A 218 5.18 8.25 5.44
N GLY A 219 3.99 8.03 5.96
CA GLY A 219 3.17 6.88 5.63
C GLY A 219 1.78 7.01 6.21
N GLY A 220 1.11 5.87 6.22
CA GLY A 220 -0.19 5.76 6.83
C GLY A 220 -0.76 4.38 6.57
N ARG A 221 -2.07 4.34 6.42
CA ARG A 221 -2.83 3.09 6.36
C ARG A 221 -3.28 2.82 4.94
N PHE A 222 -3.70 1.59 4.73
CA PHE A 222 -4.17 1.12 3.44
C PHE A 222 -5.21 0.02 3.64
N TYR A 223 -6.25 0.05 2.83
CA TYR A 223 -7.14 -1.09 2.64
C TYR A 223 -7.55 -1.17 1.17
N VAL A 224 -7.79 -2.39 0.70
CA VAL A 224 -8.51 -2.68 -0.54
C VAL A 224 -9.43 -3.88 -0.35
N ASP A 225 -10.52 -3.90 -1.11
CA ASP A 225 -11.54 -4.94 -1.14
C ASP A 225 -11.87 -5.29 -2.60
N GLN A 226 -12.33 -6.52 -2.83
CA GLN A 226 -12.82 -6.98 -4.15
C GLN A 226 -14.19 -6.38 -4.49
#